data_AF-J3IAU8-F1
#
_entry.id   AF-J3IAU8-F1
#
_cell.length_a   1.000
_cell.length_b   1.000
_cell.length_c   1.000
_cell.angle_alpha   90.00
_cell.angle_beta   90.00
_cell.angle_gamma   90.00
#
_symmetry.space_group_name_H-M   'P 1'
#
loop_
_entity.id
_entity.type
_entity.pdbx_description
1 polymer ?
#
loop_
_entity_poly.entity_id
_entity_poly.type
_entity_poly.pdbx_seq_one_letter_code
_entity_poly.pdbx_strand_id
1 'polypeptide(L)'
;MAATTIKSIMTPASNQVGQTVAVRQFKITDIPAAMKKIQWPVAADLMLHWFAGKPWPTTKDGGMEEEVKSHRKFAPDEYINESIVKMSWALKFARTKESVERLRTKWNNPAGIALIKKKMIPVYGGRTPGVYPFAFNGVASAVERFGYANSETIEFNQDGEDEVNELRAALANFNIHVFAEGEIVVTKKNVVFLPVRIGFYIEDSYDFNDGLSLYSQGLGYWNFDGIEADIVEGAKKNASYALEKNKIRFNSRGGMSPEKQAAFNELERKHYMLVQNSDFQKYREKNRKGGDFRVYSDILYESVTAAPIEILAK
;
A
#
# COMPACT_ATOMS: atom_id res chain seq x y z
N MET A 1 -12.50 6.36 -62.02
CA MET A 1 -12.15 6.54 -60.59
C MET A 1 -11.30 7.80 -60.50
N ALA A 2 -11.93 8.97 -60.33
CA ALA A 2 -11.23 10.25 -60.26
C ALA A 2 -10.84 10.53 -58.80
N ALA A 3 -9.57 10.85 -58.56
CA ALA A 3 -9.07 11.21 -57.25
C ALA A 3 -9.47 12.65 -56.90
N THR A 4 -10.29 12.82 -55.86
CA THR A 4 -10.68 14.13 -55.35
C THR A 4 -9.65 14.60 -54.33
N THR A 5 -8.80 15.54 -54.73
CA THR A 5 -7.85 16.21 -53.83
C THR A 5 -8.60 17.25 -52.99
N ILE A 6 -8.75 17.00 -51.69
CA ILE A 6 -9.34 17.97 -50.75
C ILE A 6 -8.23 18.95 -50.33
N LYS A 7 -8.31 20.20 -50.79
CA LYS A 7 -7.48 21.30 -50.27
C LYS A 7 -7.92 21.64 -48.84
N SER A 8 -7.05 21.44 -47.85
CA SER A 8 -7.29 21.97 -46.50
C SER A 8 -7.22 23.50 -46.54
N ILE A 9 -8.31 24.16 -46.16
CA ILE A 9 -8.32 25.60 -45.94
C ILE A 9 -7.61 25.85 -44.60
N MET A 10 -6.37 26.30 -44.64
CA MET A 10 -5.68 26.82 -43.45
C MET A 10 -6.24 28.21 -43.13
N THR A 11 -6.61 28.43 -41.87
CA THR A 11 -7.06 29.72 -41.34
C THR A 11 -5.97 30.79 -41.52
N PRO A 12 -6.30 32.06 -41.82
CA PRO A 12 -5.30 33.12 -42.02
C PRO A 12 -4.40 33.32 -40.78
N ALA A 13 -3.12 33.63 -41.03
CA ALA A 13 -2.10 33.88 -40.00
C ALA A 13 -2.43 35.03 -39.01
N SER A 14 -3.46 35.83 -39.30
CA SER A 14 -3.92 36.94 -38.46
C SER A 14 -4.84 36.51 -37.31
N ASN A 15 -5.30 35.26 -37.25
CA ASN A 15 -6.11 34.73 -36.15
C ASN A 15 -5.24 33.97 -35.13
N GLN A 16 -4.44 34.70 -34.35
CA GLN A 16 -3.87 34.18 -33.10
C GLN A 16 -4.82 34.42 -31.92
N VAL A 17 -6.10 34.04 -32.05
CA VAL A 17 -6.93 33.88 -30.86
C VAL A 17 -6.49 32.56 -30.22
N GLY A 18 -5.47 32.64 -29.38
CA GLY A 18 -4.98 31.49 -28.62
C GLY A 18 -6.15 30.86 -27.90
N GLN A 19 -6.44 29.58 -28.19
CA GLN A 19 -7.38 28.82 -27.41
C GLN A 19 -6.89 28.81 -25.95
N THR A 20 -7.68 29.37 -25.04
CA THR A 20 -7.49 29.23 -23.60
C THR A 20 -7.75 27.78 -23.23
N VAL A 21 -6.72 26.94 -23.32
CA VAL A 21 -6.77 25.58 -22.80
C VAL A 21 -6.84 25.70 -21.28
N ALA A 22 -7.98 25.31 -20.69
CA ALA A 22 -8.12 25.22 -19.24
C ALA A 22 -7.01 24.32 -18.69
N VAL A 23 -6.25 24.83 -17.72
CA VAL A 23 -5.17 24.06 -17.09
C VAL A 23 -5.78 22.85 -16.40
N ARG A 24 -5.24 21.68 -16.74
CA ARG A 24 -5.61 20.43 -16.08
C ARG A 24 -5.30 20.53 -14.59
N GLN A 25 -6.32 20.35 -13.75
CA GLN A 25 -6.15 20.22 -12.30
C GLN A 25 -5.65 18.83 -11.91
N PHE A 26 -4.91 18.77 -10.81
CA PHE A 26 -4.47 17.52 -10.19
C PHE A 26 -5.67 16.68 -9.73
N LYS A 27 -5.56 15.36 -9.83
CA LYS A 27 -6.57 14.39 -9.38
C LYS A 27 -5.89 13.27 -8.61
N ILE A 28 -6.62 12.50 -7.80
CA ILE A 28 -6.05 11.35 -7.10
C ILE A 28 -5.38 10.33 -8.04
N THR A 29 -5.83 10.23 -9.29
CA THR A 29 -5.22 9.36 -10.32
C THR A 29 -3.84 9.83 -10.78
N ASP A 30 -3.43 11.05 -10.40
CA ASP A 30 -2.07 11.59 -10.64
C ASP A 30 -1.09 11.25 -9.52
N ILE A 31 -1.58 10.81 -8.35
CA ILE A 31 -0.75 10.47 -7.19
C ILE A 31 0.35 9.45 -7.54
N PRO A 32 0.08 8.35 -8.28
CA PRO A 32 1.16 7.41 -8.63
C PRO A 32 2.28 8.05 -9.46
N ALA A 33 1.96 8.98 -10.35
CA ALA A 33 2.97 9.68 -11.13
C ALA A 33 3.78 10.65 -10.26
N ALA A 34 3.13 11.36 -9.34
CA ALA A 34 3.78 12.22 -8.36
C ALA A 34 4.71 11.41 -7.42
N MET A 35 4.25 10.26 -6.92
CA MET A 35 5.04 9.32 -6.13
C MET A 35 6.30 8.87 -6.88
N LYS A 36 6.18 8.46 -8.15
CA LYS A 36 7.34 8.09 -8.98
C LYS A 36 8.32 9.25 -9.16
N LYS A 37 7.81 10.47 -9.28
CA LYS A 37 8.64 11.68 -9.41
C LYS A 37 9.47 11.97 -8.16
N ILE A 38 8.93 11.69 -6.97
CA ILE A 38 9.67 11.80 -5.69
C ILE A 38 10.36 10.49 -5.27
N GLN A 39 10.60 9.58 -6.23
CA GLN A 39 11.32 8.32 -6.04
C GLN A 39 10.64 7.34 -5.07
N TRP A 40 9.30 7.29 -5.07
CA TRP A 40 8.48 6.34 -4.32
C TRP A 40 7.76 5.31 -5.21
N PRO A 41 8.51 4.46 -5.95
CA PRO A 41 7.93 3.52 -6.90
C PRO A 41 7.03 2.43 -6.29
N VAL A 42 7.34 1.91 -5.10
CA VAL A 42 6.57 0.84 -4.44
C VAL A 42 5.21 1.37 -3.99
N ALA A 43 5.18 2.54 -3.36
CA ALA A 43 3.92 3.21 -3.01
C ALA A 43 3.07 3.50 -4.26
N ALA A 44 3.71 3.94 -5.33
CA ALA A 44 3.02 4.20 -6.60
C ALA A 44 2.42 2.93 -7.21
N ASP A 45 3.13 1.80 -7.17
CA ASP A 45 2.68 0.54 -7.75
C ASP A 45 1.55 -0.09 -6.94
N LEU A 46 1.56 0.02 -5.60
CA LEU A 46 0.43 -0.35 -4.74
C LEU A 46 -0.82 0.49 -5.07
N MET A 47 -0.66 1.81 -5.20
CA MET A 47 -1.75 2.71 -5.56
C MET A 47 -2.32 2.40 -6.97
N LEU A 48 -1.45 2.09 -7.94
CA LEU A 48 -1.87 1.67 -9.27
C LEU A 48 -2.63 0.33 -9.23
N HIS A 49 -2.18 -0.62 -8.41
CA HIS A 49 -2.88 -1.88 -8.19
C HIS A 49 -4.28 -1.63 -7.62
N TRP A 50 -4.40 -0.77 -6.61
CA TRP A 50 -5.69 -0.36 -6.05
C TRP A 50 -6.61 0.21 -7.14
N PHE A 51 -6.15 1.20 -7.92
CA PHE A 51 -6.93 1.83 -8.99
C PHE A 51 -7.35 0.84 -10.09
N ALA A 52 -6.54 -0.18 -10.37
CA ALA A 52 -6.86 -1.24 -11.31
C ALA A 52 -7.81 -2.30 -10.74
N GLY A 53 -7.83 -2.45 -9.41
CA GLY A 53 -8.59 -3.44 -8.67
C GLY A 53 -10.10 -3.27 -8.79
N LYS A 54 -10.82 -4.35 -8.48
CA LYS A 54 -12.29 -4.37 -8.46
C LYS A 54 -12.79 -4.07 -7.05
N PRO A 55 -13.91 -3.34 -6.90
CA PRO A 55 -14.61 -3.26 -5.62
C PRO A 55 -14.97 -4.65 -5.09
N TRP A 56 -15.05 -4.80 -3.76
CA TRP A 56 -15.54 -6.01 -3.12
C TRP A 56 -17.04 -6.18 -3.35
N PRO A 57 -17.52 -7.32 -3.88
CA PRO A 57 -18.92 -7.50 -4.21
C PRO A 57 -19.82 -7.71 -2.98
N THR A 58 -19.22 -8.03 -1.84
CA THR A 58 -19.89 -8.43 -0.59
C THR A 58 -20.15 -7.25 0.35
N THR A 59 -19.57 -6.09 0.09
CA THR A 59 -19.73 -4.87 0.91
C THR A 59 -20.49 -3.80 0.14
N LYS A 60 -21.22 -2.95 0.87
CA LYS A 60 -22.08 -1.93 0.26
C LYS A 60 -21.28 -0.82 -0.42
N ASP A 61 -20.15 -0.44 0.16
CA ASP A 61 -19.23 0.59 -0.32
C ASP A 61 -18.13 0.02 -1.24
N GLY A 62 -18.13 -1.30 -1.46
CA GLY A 62 -17.12 -1.99 -2.24
C GLY A 62 -15.74 -2.05 -1.59
N GLY A 63 -15.63 -1.70 -0.30
CA GLY A 63 -14.39 -1.82 0.47
C GLY A 63 -14.16 -3.23 1.02
N MET A 64 -12.96 -3.49 1.55
CA MET A 64 -12.63 -4.79 2.14
C MET A 64 -13.54 -5.13 3.33
N GLU A 65 -13.97 -6.40 3.40
CA GLU A 65 -14.75 -6.92 4.53
C GLU A 65 -14.00 -6.80 5.88
N GLU A 66 -14.72 -6.42 6.94
CA GLU A 66 -14.16 -6.28 8.29
C GLU A 66 -13.57 -7.60 8.81
N GLU A 67 -14.21 -8.74 8.51
CA GLU A 67 -13.70 -10.05 8.90
C GLU A 67 -12.37 -10.39 8.21
N VAL A 68 -12.12 -9.85 7.02
CA VAL A 68 -10.83 -9.99 6.34
C VAL A 68 -9.79 -9.08 7.00
N LYS A 69 -10.14 -7.82 7.28
CA LYS A 69 -9.26 -6.87 7.99
C LYS A 69 -8.80 -7.41 9.34
N SER A 70 -9.72 -8.01 10.10
CA SER A 70 -9.48 -8.55 11.44
C SER A 70 -8.99 -10.01 11.45
N HIS A 71 -8.62 -10.57 10.30
CA HIS A 71 -8.15 -11.96 10.14
C HIS A 71 -9.13 -13.05 10.63
N ARG A 72 -10.43 -12.75 10.75
CA ARG A 72 -11.48 -13.74 11.05
C ARG A 72 -11.88 -14.55 9.80
N LYS A 73 -11.60 -14.00 8.61
CA LYS A 73 -11.80 -14.61 7.31
C LYS A 73 -10.55 -14.37 6.47
N PHE A 74 -10.15 -15.36 5.68
CA PHE A 74 -9.04 -15.19 4.75
C PHE A 74 -9.52 -14.48 3.47
N ALA A 75 -8.71 -13.58 2.92
CA ALA A 75 -9.04 -12.87 1.69
C ALA A 75 -9.17 -13.84 0.49
N PRO A 76 -10.11 -13.63 -0.44
CA PRO A 76 -10.10 -14.33 -1.72
C PRO A 76 -8.83 -13.99 -2.52
N ASP A 77 -8.34 -14.94 -3.32
CA ASP A 77 -7.06 -14.81 -4.04
C ASP A 77 -7.00 -13.58 -4.97
N GLU A 78 -8.13 -13.15 -5.52
CA GLU A 78 -8.19 -11.95 -6.38
C GLU A 78 -7.93 -10.64 -5.63
N TYR A 79 -8.01 -10.65 -4.30
CA TYR A 79 -7.77 -9.51 -3.41
C TYR A 79 -6.48 -9.67 -2.62
N ILE A 80 -5.53 -10.46 -3.14
CA ILE A 80 -4.21 -10.65 -2.54
C ILE A 80 -3.15 -10.17 -3.53
N ASN A 81 -2.22 -9.35 -3.03
CA ASN A 81 -1.00 -9.01 -3.73
C ASN A 81 0.21 -9.52 -2.96
N GLU A 82 1.03 -10.36 -3.60
CA GLU A 82 2.30 -10.86 -3.04
C GLU A 82 3.52 -10.46 -3.88
N SER A 83 3.32 -9.55 -4.85
CA SER A 83 4.31 -9.28 -5.89
C SER A 83 4.98 -7.92 -5.77
N ILE A 84 4.30 -6.92 -5.21
CA ILE A 84 4.77 -5.52 -5.23
C ILE A 84 5.77 -5.26 -4.10
N VAL A 85 5.39 -5.60 -2.86
CA VAL A 85 6.26 -5.37 -1.70
C VAL A 85 7.33 -6.44 -1.63
N LYS A 86 8.58 -6.01 -1.42
CA LYS A 86 9.73 -6.89 -1.25
C LYS A 86 10.44 -6.62 0.06
N MET A 87 10.84 -7.68 0.77
CA MET A 87 11.66 -7.59 1.98
C MET A 87 12.99 -6.91 1.68
N SER A 88 13.58 -7.12 0.51
CA SER A 88 14.81 -6.41 0.10
C SER A 88 14.62 -4.90 -0.04
N TRP A 89 13.41 -4.43 -0.37
CA TRP A 89 13.08 -3.01 -0.36
C TRP A 89 12.82 -2.53 1.06
N ALA A 90 11.98 -3.26 1.82
CA ALA A 90 11.59 -2.86 3.16
C ALA A 90 12.79 -2.81 4.14
N LEU A 91 13.75 -3.72 4.00
CA LEU A 91 14.97 -3.74 4.83
C LEU A 91 15.91 -2.55 4.61
N LYS A 92 15.66 -1.68 3.62
CA LYS A 92 16.38 -0.41 3.46
C LYS A 92 15.99 0.60 4.54
N PHE A 93 14.85 0.41 5.19
CA PHE A 93 14.35 1.28 6.25
C PHE A 93 14.72 0.70 7.62
N ALA A 94 15.29 1.54 8.50
CA ALA A 94 15.75 1.12 9.82
C ALA A 94 14.62 0.47 10.65
N ARG A 95 13.40 1.05 10.60
CA ARG A 95 12.23 0.57 11.35
C ARG A 95 11.89 -0.89 11.03
N THR A 96 11.86 -1.25 9.74
CA THR A 96 11.63 -2.64 9.30
C THR A 96 12.78 -3.54 9.72
N LYS A 97 14.03 -3.11 9.49
CA LYS A 97 15.21 -3.89 9.84
C LYS A 97 15.22 -4.23 11.33
N GLU A 98 15.04 -3.25 12.20
CA GLU A 98 15.02 -3.44 13.65
C GLU A 98 13.92 -4.40 14.12
N SER A 99 12.73 -4.36 13.51
CA SER A 99 11.66 -5.30 13.84
C SER A 99 11.99 -6.73 13.43
N VAL A 100 12.60 -6.93 12.25
CA VAL A 100 13.13 -8.24 11.85
C VAL A 100 14.18 -8.74 12.84
N GLU A 101 15.11 -7.88 13.26
CA GLU A 101 16.13 -8.23 14.28
C GLU A 101 15.49 -8.69 15.60
N ARG A 102 14.45 -8.00 16.07
CA ARG A 102 13.73 -8.38 17.30
C ARG A 102 13.00 -9.71 17.13
N LEU A 103 12.25 -9.87 16.05
CA LEU A 103 11.51 -11.11 15.75
C LEU A 103 12.45 -12.30 15.60
N ARG A 104 13.64 -12.11 15.02
CA ARG A 104 14.66 -13.17 14.91
C ARG A 104 15.03 -13.79 16.23
N THR A 105 15.05 -13.00 17.31
CA THR A 105 15.39 -13.50 18.65
C THR A 105 14.19 -14.03 19.44
N LYS A 106 12.97 -13.78 18.95
CA LYS A 106 11.72 -14.03 19.69
C LYS A 106 10.73 -14.94 18.96
N TRP A 107 11.07 -15.46 17.79
CA TRP A 107 10.17 -16.28 16.97
C TRP A 107 9.67 -17.53 17.73
N ASN A 108 10.50 -18.11 18.61
CA ASN A 108 10.20 -19.28 19.43
C ASN A 108 10.05 -18.96 20.92
N ASN A 109 9.59 -17.77 21.28
CA ASN A 109 9.24 -17.49 22.67
C ASN A 109 8.08 -18.41 23.15
N PRO A 110 7.75 -18.48 24.45
CA PRO A 110 6.72 -19.40 24.95
C PRO A 110 5.35 -19.25 24.27
N ALA A 111 4.93 -18.02 23.95
CA ALA A 111 3.67 -17.77 23.26
C ALA A 111 3.72 -18.22 21.79
N GLY A 112 4.83 -17.99 21.10
CA GLY A 112 5.04 -18.44 19.73
C GLY A 112 5.12 -19.96 19.63
N ILE A 113 5.79 -20.62 20.57
CA ILE A 113 5.76 -22.09 20.69
C ILE A 113 4.32 -22.58 20.91
N ALA A 114 3.55 -21.94 21.81
CA ALA A 114 2.16 -22.31 22.04
C ALA A 114 1.31 -22.16 20.76
N LEU A 115 1.52 -21.11 19.98
CA LEU A 115 0.85 -20.89 18.69
C LEU A 115 1.24 -21.95 17.66
N ILE A 116 2.54 -22.25 17.50
CA ILE A 116 3.04 -23.33 16.65
C ILE A 116 2.35 -24.65 17.01
N LYS A 117 2.33 -25.03 18.30
CA LYS A 117 1.67 -26.25 18.75
C LYS A 117 0.18 -26.25 18.41
N LYS A 118 -0.53 -25.15 18.71
CA LYS A 118 -1.96 -25.00 18.42
C LYS A 118 -2.28 -25.22 16.94
N LYS A 119 -1.42 -24.76 16.03
CA LYS A 119 -1.62 -24.93 14.58
C LYS A 119 -1.20 -26.30 14.07
N MET A 120 -0.14 -26.89 14.62
CA MET A 120 0.39 -28.18 14.16
C MET A 120 -0.37 -29.40 14.71
N ILE A 121 -0.90 -29.36 15.93
CA ILE A 121 -1.60 -30.49 16.56
C ILE A 121 -2.75 -31.03 15.68
N PRO A 122 -3.68 -30.19 15.16
CA PRO A 122 -4.77 -30.68 14.33
C PRO A 122 -4.32 -31.34 13.01
N VAL A 123 -3.14 -30.98 12.51
CA VAL A 123 -2.64 -31.43 11.21
C VAL A 123 -1.77 -32.68 11.32
N TYR A 124 -0.98 -32.80 12.39
CA TYR A 124 0.03 -33.84 12.56
C TYR A 124 -0.24 -34.79 13.73
N GLY A 125 -1.09 -34.41 14.69
CA GLY A 125 -1.36 -35.21 15.90
C GLY A 125 -1.89 -36.61 15.59
N GLY A 126 -2.77 -36.73 14.59
CA GLY A 126 -3.34 -38.01 14.14
C GLY A 126 -2.58 -38.73 13.03
N ARG A 127 -1.46 -38.20 12.53
CA ARG A 127 -0.73 -38.83 11.41
C ARG A 127 -0.02 -40.12 11.82
N THR A 128 0.17 -41.00 10.84
CA THR A 128 0.99 -42.22 10.99
C THR A 128 2.46 -41.85 11.21
N PRO A 129 3.24 -42.72 11.88
CA PRO A 129 4.67 -42.49 12.07
C PRO A 129 5.41 -42.25 10.75
N GLY A 130 6.29 -41.24 10.74
CA GLY A 130 7.02 -40.81 9.55
C GLY A 130 7.63 -39.42 9.70
N VAL A 131 8.38 -39.00 8.69
CA VAL A 131 8.96 -37.66 8.59
C VAL A 131 8.22 -36.91 7.48
N TYR A 132 7.73 -35.71 7.79
CA TYR A 132 6.96 -34.89 6.88
C TYR A 132 7.65 -33.53 6.69
N PRO A 133 7.85 -33.07 5.44
CA PRO A 133 8.31 -31.71 5.22
C PRO A 133 7.25 -30.71 5.69
N PHE A 134 7.69 -29.64 6.33
CA PHE A 134 6.88 -28.49 6.71
C PHE A 134 7.46 -27.23 6.08
N ALA A 135 6.90 -26.85 4.93
CA ALA A 135 7.34 -25.72 4.14
C ALA A 135 6.17 -25.10 3.36
N PHE A 136 6.30 -23.81 3.04
CA PHE A 136 5.29 -23.00 2.35
C PHE A 136 5.74 -22.55 0.95
N ASN A 137 6.89 -23.07 0.48
CA ASN A 137 7.42 -22.83 -0.86
C ASN A 137 7.58 -21.34 -1.22
N GLY A 138 7.88 -20.49 -0.24
CA GLY A 138 8.09 -19.06 -0.44
C GLY A 138 6.82 -18.23 -0.63
N VAL A 139 5.64 -18.77 -0.34
CA VAL A 139 4.34 -18.07 -0.46
C VAL A 139 3.88 -17.59 0.91
N ALA A 140 3.87 -16.27 1.13
CA ALA A 140 3.57 -15.67 2.42
C ALA A 140 2.08 -15.85 2.81
N SER A 141 1.17 -15.72 1.86
CA SER A 141 -0.26 -15.97 2.08
C SER A 141 -0.54 -17.42 2.51
N ALA A 142 0.27 -18.39 2.06
CA ALA A 142 0.16 -19.77 2.51
C ALA A 142 0.59 -19.93 3.98
N VAL A 143 1.60 -19.19 4.40
CA VAL A 143 2.00 -19.10 5.82
C VAL A 143 0.86 -18.50 6.63
N GLU A 144 0.29 -17.38 6.18
CA GLU A 144 -0.80 -16.68 6.87
C GLU A 144 -2.03 -17.58 7.07
N ARG A 145 -2.41 -18.34 6.03
CA ARG A 145 -3.52 -19.32 6.11
C ARG A 145 -3.29 -20.39 7.19
N PHE A 146 -2.05 -20.85 7.36
CA PHE A 146 -1.71 -21.85 8.36
C PHE A 146 -1.57 -21.22 9.74
N GLY A 147 -0.68 -20.24 9.85
CA GLY A 147 -0.36 -19.47 11.04
C GLY A 147 1.15 -19.28 11.20
N TYR A 148 1.55 -18.03 11.45
CA TYR A 148 2.91 -17.66 11.83
C TYR A 148 3.21 -17.98 13.31
N ALA A 149 4.47 -17.83 13.71
CA ALA A 149 4.93 -18.10 15.07
C ALA A 149 4.87 -16.84 15.96
N ASN A 150 5.27 -15.69 15.43
CA ASN A 150 5.23 -14.42 16.16
C ASN A 150 5.08 -13.25 15.18
N SER A 151 4.72 -12.07 15.70
CA SER A 151 4.49 -10.86 14.91
C SER A 151 4.89 -9.61 15.66
N GLU A 152 5.27 -8.57 14.92
CA GLU A 152 5.39 -7.20 15.42
C GLU A 152 4.64 -6.25 14.52
N THR A 153 3.91 -5.30 15.11
CA THR A 153 3.29 -4.19 14.39
C THR A 153 4.27 -3.03 14.33
N ILE A 154 4.46 -2.49 13.13
CA ILE A 154 5.17 -1.24 12.89
C ILE A 154 4.13 -0.12 12.85
N GLU A 155 4.30 0.85 13.75
CA GLU A 155 3.42 2.00 13.86
C GLU A 155 4.15 3.26 13.40
N PHE A 156 3.41 4.17 12.77
CA PHE A 156 3.81 5.53 12.47
C PHE A 156 3.02 6.51 13.32
N ASN A 157 3.69 7.52 13.86
CA ASN A 157 3.01 8.53 14.65
C ASN A 157 2.09 9.38 13.78
N GLN A 158 0.88 9.64 14.27
CA GLN A 158 -0.19 10.34 13.55
C GLN A 158 -0.26 11.83 13.88
N ASP A 159 0.51 12.30 14.87
CA ASP A 159 0.59 13.71 15.27
C ASP A 159 1.44 14.60 14.35
N GLY A 160 2.12 14.00 13.36
CA GLY A 160 2.87 14.72 12.33
C GLY A 160 4.37 14.82 12.57
N GLU A 161 4.88 14.30 13.69
CA GLU A 161 6.33 14.32 13.97
C GLU A 161 7.10 13.18 13.27
N ASP A 162 6.39 12.16 12.79
CA ASP A 162 7.02 11.01 12.14
C ASP A 162 7.45 11.32 10.70
N GLU A 163 8.51 10.65 10.27
CA GLU A 163 9.07 10.80 8.93
C GLU A 163 8.03 10.48 7.86
N VAL A 164 8.02 11.29 6.81
CA VAL A 164 7.23 11.05 5.61
C VAL A 164 8.16 10.50 4.54
N ASN A 165 8.17 9.18 4.42
CA ASN A 165 9.00 8.45 3.46
C ASN A 165 8.15 7.44 2.67
N GLU A 166 8.77 6.76 1.71
CA GLU A 166 8.08 5.77 0.88
C GLU A 166 7.46 4.63 1.71
N LEU A 167 8.14 4.14 2.76
CA LEU A 167 7.63 3.05 3.59
C LEU A 167 6.27 3.43 4.21
N ARG A 168 6.19 4.63 4.79
CA ARG A 168 4.94 5.17 5.34
C ARG A 168 3.88 5.35 4.26
N ALA A 169 4.26 5.91 3.12
CA ALA A 169 3.33 6.15 2.01
C ALA A 169 2.80 4.85 1.37
N ALA A 170 3.58 3.77 1.43
CA ALA A 170 3.24 2.47 0.87
C ALA A 170 2.37 1.64 1.81
N LEU A 171 2.66 1.65 3.12
CA LEU A 171 2.11 0.67 4.07
C LEU A 171 1.47 1.28 5.32
N ALA A 172 1.66 2.58 5.59
CA ALA A 172 1.29 3.20 6.86
C ALA A 172 1.68 2.30 8.06
N ASN A 173 0.74 1.93 8.93
CA ASN A 173 0.99 0.91 9.94
C ASN A 173 0.84 -0.48 9.33
N PHE A 174 1.81 -1.37 9.53
CA PHE A 174 1.80 -2.71 8.96
C PHE A 174 2.39 -3.73 9.93
N ASN A 175 2.25 -5.02 9.61
CA ASN A 175 2.80 -6.10 10.42
C ASN A 175 4.00 -6.75 9.76
N ILE A 176 4.95 -7.21 10.58
CA ILE A 176 5.95 -8.19 10.18
C ILE A 176 5.65 -9.47 10.95
N HIS A 177 5.68 -10.59 10.25
CA HIS A 177 5.44 -11.91 10.79
C HIS A 177 6.70 -12.76 10.66
N VAL A 178 6.93 -13.62 11.65
CA VAL A 178 8.00 -14.62 11.60
C VAL A 178 7.39 -16.01 11.78
N PHE A 179 7.87 -16.96 10.97
CA PHE A 179 7.50 -18.36 11.01
C PHE A 179 8.73 -19.24 10.85
N ALA A 180 8.56 -20.55 11.04
CA ALA A 180 9.62 -21.53 10.87
C ALA A 180 9.21 -22.61 9.88
N GLU A 181 10.18 -23.17 9.18
CA GLU A 181 10.05 -24.35 8.32
C GLU A 181 11.05 -25.42 8.73
N GLY A 182 10.79 -26.66 8.33
CA GLY A 182 11.67 -27.78 8.62
C GLY A 182 10.97 -29.12 8.49
N GLU A 183 11.20 -30.00 9.45
CA GLU A 183 10.65 -31.36 9.43
C GLU A 183 9.73 -31.63 10.62
N ILE A 184 8.64 -32.35 10.38
CA ILE A 184 7.77 -32.88 11.42
C ILE A 184 8.03 -34.38 11.52
N VAL A 185 8.55 -34.81 12.67
CA VAL A 185 8.77 -36.21 12.99
C VAL A 185 7.59 -36.70 13.82
N VAL A 186 6.80 -37.60 13.25
CA VAL A 186 5.70 -38.27 13.94
C VAL A 186 6.16 -39.65 14.35
N THR A 187 6.04 -39.96 15.64
CA THR A 187 6.30 -41.29 16.18
C THR A 187 5.02 -41.87 16.80
N LYS A 188 5.12 -43.09 17.33
CA LYS A 188 4.06 -43.67 18.17
C LYS A 188 3.90 -42.96 19.52
N LYS A 189 4.93 -42.25 19.99
CA LYS A 189 4.99 -41.64 21.34
C LYS A 189 4.80 -40.13 21.33
N ASN A 190 5.15 -39.45 20.23
CA ASN A 190 5.08 -37.99 20.15
C ASN A 190 5.12 -37.47 18.71
N VAL A 191 4.88 -36.18 18.56
CA VAL A 191 5.08 -35.36 17.37
C VAL A 191 6.11 -34.29 17.71
N VAL A 192 7.17 -34.18 16.93
CA VAL A 192 8.27 -33.23 17.14
C VAL A 192 8.50 -32.42 15.88
N PHE A 193 8.59 -31.10 16.03
CA PHE A 193 8.99 -30.19 14.96
C PHE A 193 10.49 -29.89 15.07
N LEU A 194 11.20 -30.00 13.95
CA LEU A 194 12.62 -29.73 13.78
C LEU A 194 12.77 -28.51 12.85
N PRO A 195 12.86 -27.29 13.41
CA PRO A 195 13.07 -26.08 12.62
C PRO A 195 14.45 -26.08 11.97
N VAL A 196 14.52 -25.78 10.66
CA VAL A 196 15.78 -25.67 9.90
C VAL A 196 16.03 -24.26 9.38
N ARG A 197 14.95 -23.49 9.18
CA ARG A 197 15.01 -22.08 8.79
C ARG A 197 13.80 -21.33 9.34
N ILE A 198 13.97 -20.03 9.51
CA ILE A 198 12.88 -19.10 9.76
C ILE A 198 12.64 -18.24 8.52
N GLY A 199 11.44 -17.71 8.40
CA GLY A 199 11.07 -16.77 7.36
C GLY A 199 10.38 -15.55 7.95
N PHE A 200 10.58 -14.40 7.33
CA PHE A 200 9.93 -13.14 7.67
C PHE A 200 9.17 -12.60 6.46
N TYR A 201 7.98 -12.06 6.69
CA TYR A 201 7.20 -11.37 5.66
C TYR A 201 6.42 -10.22 6.27
N ILE A 202 6.12 -9.23 5.42
CA ILE A 202 5.22 -8.12 5.72
C ILE A 202 3.79 -8.53 5.38
N GLU A 203 2.86 -8.06 6.19
CA GLU A 203 1.42 -8.16 5.98
C GLU A 203 0.79 -6.78 6.20
N ASP A 204 -0.10 -6.37 5.30
CA ASP A 204 -0.87 -5.14 5.43
C ASP A 204 -2.26 -5.24 4.75
N SER A 205 -3.20 -4.39 5.17
CA SER A 205 -4.49 -4.18 4.52
C SER A 205 -4.50 -2.83 3.79
N TYR A 206 -4.31 -2.87 2.46
CA TYR A 206 -4.27 -1.67 1.65
C TYR A 206 -5.70 -1.23 1.29
N ASP A 207 -6.23 -0.28 2.05
CA ASP A 207 -7.61 0.18 1.93
C ASP A 207 -7.80 1.67 2.22
N PHE A 208 -8.84 2.28 1.63
CA PHE A 208 -9.18 3.69 1.83
C PHE A 208 -10.58 3.84 2.44
N ASN A 209 -10.77 3.29 3.64
CA ASN A 209 -12.03 3.40 4.38
C ASN A 209 -11.83 4.11 5.70
N ASP A 210 -12.86 4.83 6.15
CA ASP A 210 -12.80 5.65 7.37
C ASP A 210 -13.20 4.88 8.65
N GLY A 211 -13.47 3.58 8.54
CA GLY A 211 -13.93 2.75 9.66
C GLY A 211 -15.17 3.33 10.33
N LEU A 212 -15.09 3.56 11.65
CA LEU A 212 -16.14 4.20 12.44
C LEU A 212 -15.98 5.73 12.55
N SER A 213 -14.99 6.33 11.88
CA SER A 213 -14.75 7.77 11.94
C SER A 213 -15.88 8.55 11.28
N LEU A 214 -16.32 9.62 11.94
CA LEU A 214 -17.28 10.58 11.38
C LEU A 214 -16.65 11.52 10.35
N TYR A 215 -15.31 11.53 10.24
CA TYR A 215 -14.55 12.38 9.33
C TYR A 215 -13.57 11.57 8.49
N SER A 216 -13.43 11.96 7.22
CA SER A 216 -12.54 11.28 6.32
C SER A 216 -11.08 11.64 6.58
N GLN A 217 -10.23 10.63 6.78
CA GLN A 217 -8.82 10.84 7.10
C GLN A 217 -8.12 11.61 5.98
N GLY A 218 -7.35 12.64 6.36
CA GLY A 218 -6.49 13.37 5.44
C GLY A 218 -5.22 12.57 5.13
N LEU A 219 -4.92 12.44 3.84
CA LEU A 219 -3.76 11.71 3.30
C LEU A 219 -2.69 12.66 2.74
N GLY A 220 -2.73 13.92 3.19
CA GLY A 220 -1.84 15.00 2.77
C GLY A 220 -2.36 15.84 1.60
N TYR A 221 -1.62 16.90 1.32
CA TYR A 221 -1.82 17.77 0.16
C TYR A 221 -0.96 17.27 -0.99
N TRP A 222 -1.55 16.98 -2.14
CA TRP A 222 -0.86 16.42 -3.30
C TRP A 222 -0.94 17.33 -4.53
N ASN A 223 0.15 17.42 -5.27
CA ASN A 223 0.19 18.05 -6.60
C ASN A 223 1.06 17.22 -7.56
N PHE A 224 1.29 17.72 -8.77
CA PHE A 224 2.08 17.01 -9.79
C PHE A 224 3.56 16.79 -9.40
N ASP A 225 4.03 17.48 -8.36
CA ASP A 225 5.41 17.45 -7.90
C ASP A 225 5.62 16.54 -6.68
N GLY A 226 4.55 16.19 -5.95
CA GLY A 226 4.63 15.31 -4.78
C GLY A 226 3.60 15.65 -3.71
N ILE A 227 3.99 15.41 -2.46
CA ILE A 227 3.16 15.59 -1.26
C ILE A 227 3.71 16.73 -0.38
N GLU A 228 2.78 17.49 0.21
CA GLU A 228 2.96 18.25 1.44
C GLU A 228 2.13 17.56 2.53
N ALA A 229 2.81 16.87 3.45
CA ALA A 229 2.15 16.02 4.43
C ALA A 229 1.60 16.81 5.61
N ASP A 230 2.20 17.96 5.92
CA ASP A 230 1.67 18.88 6.92
C ASP A 230 0.46 19.62 6.34
N ILE A 231 -0.72 19.35 6.90
CA ILE A 231 -2.00 19.91 6.45
C ILE A 231 -2.02 21.44 6.61
N VAL A 232 -1.38 21.97 7.65
CA VAL A 232 -1.29 23.42 7.90
C VAL A 232 -0.37 24.08 6.89
N GLU A 233 0.81 23.50 6.63
CA GLU A 233 1.73 24.03 5.62
C GLU A 233 1.17 23.92 4.20
N GLY A 234 0.50 22.81 3.86
CA GLY A 234 -0.20 22.66 2.58
C GLY A 234 -1.29 23.72 2.37
N ALA A 235 -2.08 23.99 3.42
CA ALA A 235 -3.08 25.05 3.38
C ALA A 235 -2.45 26.45 3.22
N LYS A 236 -1.35 26.74 3.93
CA LYS A 236 -0.60 28.01 3.81
C LYS A 236 -0.01 28.22 2.41
N LYS A 237 0.57 27.18 1.80
CA LYS A 237 1.08 27.23 0.42
C LYS A 237 -0.05 27.55 -0.56
N ASN A 238 -1.17 26.85 -0.44
CA ASN A 238 -2.35 27.10 -1.27
C ASN A 238 -2.93 28.51 -1.11
N ALA A 239 -2.98 29.03 0.12
CA ALA A 239 -3.40 30.40 0.37
C ALA A 239 -2.47 31.42 -0.30
N SER A 240 -1.16 31.20 -0.23
CA SER A 240 -0.15 32.04 -0.91
C SER A 240 -0.33 32.01 -2.43
N TYR A 241 -0.52 30.83 -3.04
CA TYR A 241 -0.78 30.71 -4.47
C TYR A 241 -2.08 31.41 -4.88
N ALA A 242 -3.14 31.33 -4.06
CA ALA A 242 -4.39 32.03 -4.31
C ALA A 242 -4.23 33.55 -4.29
N LEU A 243 -3.46 34.09 -3.34
CA LEU A 243 -3.14 35.53 -3.28
C LEU A 243 -2.39 36.00 -4.52
N GLU A 244 -1.38 35.26 -4.98
CA GLU A 244 -0.66 35.59 -6.21
C GLU A 244 -1.54 35.51 -7.46
N LYS A 245 -2.37 34.47 -7.58
CA LYS A 245 -3.37 34.35 -8.66
C LYS A 245 -4.33 35.53 -8.70
N ASN A 246 -4.80 35.97 -7.53
CA ASN A 246 -5.68 37.13 -7.42
C ASN A 246 -4.98 38.43 -7.84
N LYS A 247 -3.69 38.61 -7.49
CA LYS A 247 -2.88 39.74 -7.99
C LYS A 247 -2.74 39.71 -9.52
N ILE A 248 -2.46 38.55 -10.12
CA ILE A 248 -2.38 38.42 -11.58
C ILE A 248 -3.72 38.78 -12.23
N ARG A 249 -4.85 38.27 -11.70
CA ARG A 249 -6.20 38.59 -12.20
C ARG A 249 -6.51 40.08 -12.08
N PHE A 250 -6.22 40.69 -10.93
CA PHE A 250 -6.43 42.12 -10.71
C PHE A 250 -5.59 42.98 -11.67
N ASN A 251 -4.32 42.63 -11.85
CA ASN A 251 -3.40 43.31 -12.78
C ASN A 251 -3.66 42.99 -14.27
N SER A 252 -4.66 42.17 -14.57
CA SER A 252 -5.10 41.80 -15.93
C SER A 252 -6.50 42.35 -16.24
N ARG A 253 -6.99 43.33 -15.46
CA ARG A 253 -8.22 44.08 -15.75
C ARG A 253 -8.03 44.86 -17.07
N GLY A 254 -8.41 44.23 -18.19
CA GLY A 254 -8.16 44.73 -19.56
C GLY A 254 -7.75 43.63 -20.54
N GLY A 255 -7.47 42.42 -20.05
CA GLY A 255 -7.01 41.28 -20.85
C GLY A 255 -5.77 40.63 -20.22
N MET A 256 -5.64 39.30 -20.35
CA MET A 256 -4.49 38.57 -19.85
C MET A 256 -3.47 38.40 -20.97
N SER A 257 -2.27 38.98 -20.80
CA SER A 257 -1.18 38.74 -21.75
C SER A 257 -0.73 37.28 -21.70
N PRO A 258 -0.09 36.75 -22.76
CA PRO A 258 0.40 35.36 -22.76
C PRO A 258 1.32 35.04 -21.57
N GLU A 259 2.16 35.98 -21.14
CA GLU A 259 3.07 35.81 -20.01
C GLU A 259 2.30 35.72 -18.69
N LYS A 260 1.30 36.58 -18.49
CA LYS A 260 0.44 36.54 -17.30
C LYS A 260 -0.41 35.26 -17.27
N GLN A 261 -0.85 34.78 -18.43
CA GLN A 261 -1.56 33.51 -18.54
C GLN A 261 -0.64 32.35 -18.19
N ALA A 262 0.61 32.34 -18.67
CA ALA A 262 1.60 31.32 -18.32
C ALA A 262 1.91 31.30 -16.82
N ALA A 263 2.10 32.47 -16.19
CA ALA A 263 2.30 32.59 -14.76
C ALA A 263 1.08 32.12 -13.95
N PHE A 264 -0.14 32.48 -14.38
CA PHE A 264 -1.37 32.00 -13.75
C PHE A 264 -1.47 30.46 -13.84
N ASN A 265 -1.17 29.90 -15.01
CA ASN A 265 -1.22 28.47 -15.26
C ASN A 265 -0.18 27.70 -14.43
N GLU A 266 0.98 28.30 -14.20
CA GLU A 266 2.01 27.72 -13.35
C GLU A 266 1.56 27.64 -11.88
N LEU A 267 0.88 28.67 -11.37
CA LEU A 267 0.30 28.65 -10.04
C LEU A 267 -0.85 27.63 -9.90
N GLU A 268 -1.64 27.42 -10.96
CA GLU A 268 -2.63 26.34 -11.00
C GLU A 268 -1.99 24.95 -10.93
N ARG A 269 -0.83 24.74 -11.57
CA ARG A 269 -0.09 23.47 -11.50
C ARG A 269 0.53 23.20 -10.13
N LYS A 270 0.97 24.26 -9.45
CA LYS A 270 1.56 24.18 -8.10
C LYS A 270 0.52 23.97 -7.00
N HIS A 271 -0.74 24.28 -7.26
CA HIS A 271 -1.82 24.11 -6.30
C HIS A 271 -1.93 22.66 -5.84
N TYR A 272 -2.02 22.46 -4.52
CA TYR A 272 -2.18 21.15 -3.92
C TYR A 272 -3.66 20.82 -3.71
N MET A 273 -4.06 19.61 -4.07
CA MET A 273 -5.32 18.99 -3.68
C MET A 273 -5.17 18.35 -2.29
N LEU A 274 -6.04 18.70 -1.34
CA LEU A 274 -6.18 17.87 -0.13
C LEU A 274 -6.78 16.53 -0.53
N VAL A 275 -6.08 15.44 -0.26
CA VAL A 275 -6.54 14.08 -0.56
C VAL A 275 -7.07 13.43 0.71
N GLN A 276 -8.23 12.79 0.62
CA GLN A 276 -8.85 12.07 1.73
C GLN A 276 -9.33 10.68 1.29
N ASN A 277 -9.58 9.78 2.25
CA ASN A 277 -10.19 8.47 1.95
C ASN A 277 -11.48 8.60 1.13
N SER A 278 -12.29 9.62 1.40
CA SER A 278 -13.54 9.87 0.68
C SER A 278 -13.34 10.16 -0.81
N ASP A 279 -12.17 10.64 -1.24
CA ASP A 279 -11.88 10.83 -2.66
C ASP A 279 -11.68 9.49 -3.38
N PHE A 280 -11.05 8.53 -2.70
CA PHE A 280 -10.91 7.15 -3.18
C PHE A 280 -12.27 6.43 -3.18
N GLN A 281 -13.08 6.57 -2.13
CA GLN A 281 -14.44 6.03 -2.09
C GLN A 281 -15.29 6.57 -3.25
N LYS A 282 -15.29 7.90 -3.48
CA LYS A 282 -15.98 8.52 -4.64
C LYS A 282 -15.46 8.00 -5.97
N TYR A 283 -14.15 7.78 -6.11
CA TYR A 283 -13.58 7.15 -7.29
C TYR A 283 -14.13 5.75 -7.48
N ARG A 284 -14.21 4.96 -6.41
CA ARG A 284 -14.74 3.60 -6.42
C ARG A 284 -16.18 3.53 -6.87
N GLU A 285 -17.02 4.36 -6.28
CA GLU A 285 -18.44 4.48 -6.65
C GLU A 285 -18.63 4.86 -8.12
N LYS A 286 -17.88 5.86 -8.58
CA LYS A 286 -18.02 6.43 -9.93
C LYS A 286 -17.49 5.50 -11.02
N ASN A 287 -16.34 4.87 -10.79
CA ASN A 287 -15.61 4.14 -11.82
C ASN A 287 -15.80 2.63 -11.75
N ARG A 288 -16.40 2.11 -10.65
CA ARG A 288 -16.50 0.66 -10.38
C ARG A 288 -15.12 -0.02 -10.42
N LYS A 289 -14.11 0.70 -9.95
CA LYS A 289 -12.69 0.34 -9.85
C LYS A 289 -12.13 0.93 -8.57
N GLY A 290 -11.03 0.42 -8.02
CA GLY A 290 -10.58 0.82 -6.69
C GLY A 290 -10.83 -0.32 -5.71
N GLY A 291 -10.02 -1.37 -5.83
CA GLY A 291 -10.16 -2.58 -5.03
C GLY A 291 -9.19 -2.58 -3.88
N ASP A 292 -9.72 -2.64 -2.66
CA ASP A 292 -8.93 -2.89 -1.46
C ASP A 292 -8.36 -4.31 -1.51
N PHE A 293 -7.17 -4.54 -0.97
CA PHE A 293 -6.49 -5.84 -1.06
C PHE A 293 -5.54 -6.07 0.10
N ARG A 294 -5.25 -7.35 0.37
CA ARG A 294 -4.23 -7.76 1.33
C ARG A 294 -2.87 -7.76 0.64
N VAL A 295 -1.90 -7.14 1.30
CA VAL A 295 -0.52 -7.09 0.86
C VAL A 295 0.26 -8.13 1.66
N TYR A 296 1.01 -8.96 0.95
CA TYR A 296 2.10 -9.72 1.53
C TYR A 296 3.40 -9.40 0.79
N SER A 297 4.52 -9.35 1.50
CA SER A 297 5.82 -9.33 0.83
C SER A 297 6.23 -10.73 0.34
N ASP A 298 7.31 -10.78 -0.44
CA ASP A 298 8.10 -12.02 -0.50
C ASP A 298 8.69 -12.37 0.88
N ILE A 299 9.21 -13.59 0.99
CA ILE A 299 9.75 -14.10 2.25
C ILE A 299 11.26 -13.90 2.30
N LEU A 300 11.73 -13.25 3.37
CA LEU A 300 13.12 -13.28 3.77
C LEU A 300 13.39 -14.56 4.57
N TYR A 301 14.13 -15.51 4.01
CA TYR A 301 14.52 -16.73 4.70
C TYR A 301 15.91 -16.62 5.33
N GLU A 302 16.06 -17.23 6.50
CA GLU A 302 17.33 -17.36 7.21
C GLU A 302 17.44 -18.74 7.85
N SER A 303 18.61 -19.38 7.77
CA SER A 303 18.86 -20.64 8.47
C SER A 303 18.83 -20.41 9.99
N VAL A 304 18.32 -21.40 10.72
CA VAL A 304 18.29 -21.37 12.19
C VAL A 304 18.77 -22.69 12.77
N THR A 305 19.52 -22.61 13.86
CA THR A 305 19.78 -23.77 14.72
C THR A 305 18.90 -23.63 15.95
N ALA A 306 17.87 -24.45 16.04
CA ALA A 306 16.91 -24.43 17.14
C ALA A 306 16.77 -25.81 17.77
N ALA A 307 16.46 -25.84 19.07
CA ALA A 307 16.10 -27.08 19.73
C ALA A 307 14.81 -27.66 19.11
N PRO A 308 14.68 -28.99 19.01
CA PRO A 308 13.43 -29.64 18.66
C PRO A 308 12.26 -29.14 19.53
N ILE A 309 11.13 -28.88 18.90
CA ILE A 309 9.91 -28.44 19.58
C ILE A 309 8.96 -29.63 19.67
N GLU A 310 8.74 -30.16 20.87
CA GLU A 310 7.72 -31.20 21.07
C GLU A 310 6.33 -30.60 20.88
N ILE A 311 5.62 -31.04 19.85
CA ILE A 311 4.29 -30.56 19.48
C ILE A 311 3.22 -31.24 20.32
N LEU A 312 3.32 -32.56 20.47
CA LEU A 312 2.34 -33.40 21.16
C LEU A 312 3.01 -34.66 21.69
N ALA A 313 2.81 -34.99 22.96
CA ALA A 313 3.02 -36.35 23.47
C ALA A 313 1.74 -37.18 23.27
N LYS A 314 1.88 -38.44 22.87
CA LYS A 314 0.78 -39.38 22.56
C LYS A 314 0.63 -40.46 23.63
#